data_AF-A0A452DPR4-F1
#
_entry.id   AF-A0A452DPR4-F1
#
_cell.length_a   1.000
_cell.length_b   1.000
_cell.length_c   1.000
_cell.angle_alpha   90.00
_cell.angle_beta   90.00
_cell.angle_gamma   90.00
#
_symmetry.space_group_name_H-M   'P 1'
#
loop_
_entity.id
_entity.type
_entity.pdbx_description
1 polymer ?
#
loop_
_entity_poly.entity_id
_entity_poly.type
_entity_poly.pdbx_seq_one_letter_code
_entity_poly.pdbx_strand_id
1 'polypeptide(L)'
;LLMPDSVQPRSVAQAFVNSKIQSRNVVVFINPTCPYCRRTQELLSQLPFKEGLLEFVNITANGNTTEIQDYLQQLTGARTLPRVFIGKE
;
A
#
# COMPACT_ATOMS: atom_id res chain seq x y z
N LEU A 1 -6.73 6.41 19.00
CA LEU A 1 -5.56 6.23 19.88
C LEU A 1 -4.33 6.52 19.06
N LEU A 2 -3.74 7.70 19.27
CA LEU A 2 -2.52 8.14 18.58
C LEU A 2 -1.37 7.25 19.05
N MET A 3 -0.70 6.60 18.11
CA MET A 3 0.58 5.93 18.40
C MET A 3 1.65 7.02 18.51
N PRO A 4 2.42 7.08 19.61
CA PRO A 4 3.51 8.03 19.75
C PRO A 4 4.66 7.66 18.82
N ASP A 5 5.39 8.66 18.35
CA ASP A 5 6.68 8.56 17.63
C ASP A 5 7.77 7.91 18.50
N SER A 6 7.61 6.64 18.84
CA SER A 6 8.68 5.83 19.44
C SER A 6 9.63 5.37 18.34
N VAL A 7 10.81 5.98 18.33
CA VAL A 7 11.95 5.71 17.45
C VAL A 7 12.37 4.23 17.51
N GLN A 8 11.83 3.41 16.62
CA GLN A 8 12.51 2.22 16.11
C GLN A 8 13.15 2.56 14.76
N PRO A 9 14.32 1.99 14.40
CA PRO A 9 14.86 2.15 13.05
C PRO A 9 13.85 1.59 12.05
N ARG A 10 13.19 2.50 11.32
CA ARG A 10 12.16 2.15 10.35
C ARG A 10 12.85 1.39 9.20
N SER A 11 12.45 0.14 8.95
CA SER A 11 13.01 -0.61 7.82
C SER A 11 12.73 0.13 6.50
N VAL A 12 13.50 -0.16 5.45
CA VAL A 12 13.28 0.45 4.14
C VAL A 12 11.84 0.18 3.65
N ALA A 13 11.33 -1.03 3.89
CA ALA A 13 9.96 -1.40 3.57
C ALA A 13 8.92 -0.59 4.38
N GLN A 14 9.12 -0.43 5.68
CA GLN A 14 8.24 0.37 6.53
C GLN A 14 8.22 1.85 6.10
N ALA A 15 9.40 2.42 5.82
CA ALA A 15 9.52 3.81 5.35
C ALA A 15 8.84 4.01 4.00
N PHE A 16 9.00 3.04 3.09
CA PHE A 16 8.36 3.04 1.79
C PHE A 16 6.83 2.97 1.89
N VAL A 17 6.27 2.02 2.66
CA VAL A 17 4.81 1.90 2.80
C VAL A 17 4.23 3.15 3.46
N ASN A 18 4.84 3.62 4.55
CA ASN A 18 4.37 4.79 5.27
C ASN A 18 4.42 6.07 4.42
N SER A 19 5.42 6.24 3.55
CA SER A 19 5.50 7.43 2.68
C SER A 19 4.40 7.47 1.63
N LYS A 20 3.85 6.31 1.23
CA LYS A 20 2.73 6.22 0.28
C LYS A 20 1.38 6.51 0.95
N ILE A 21 1.11 5.89 2.09
CA ILE A 21 -0.21 5.95 2.75
C ILE A 21 -0.45 7.22 3.59
N GLN A 22 0.54 8.10 3.74
CA GLN A 22 0.37 9.38 4.46
C GLN A 22 -0.42 10.43 3.65
N SER A 23 -0.65 10.18 2.36
CA SER A 23 -1.42 11.07 1.48
C SER A 23 -2.93 10.95 1.73
N ARG A 24 -3.73 11.95 1.31
CA ARG A 24 -5.21 11.85 1.30
C ARG A 24 -5.74 11.01 0.12
N ASN A 25 -4.92 10.12 -0.43
CA ASN A 25 -5.18 9.41 -1.66
C ASN A 25 -5.73 8.00 -1.39
N VAL A 26 -6.24 7.36 -2.44
CA VAL A 26 -6.42 5.92 -2.49
C VAL A 26 -5.12 5.30 -2.97
N VAL A 27 -4.48 4.51 -2.12
CA VAL A 27 -3.21 3.83 -2.42
C VAL A 27 -3.46 2.33 -2.45
N VAL A 28 -3.06 1.68 -3.54
CA VAL A 28 -3.26 0.24 -3.73
C VAL A 28 -1.93 -0.45 -3.95
N PHE A 29 -1.47 -1.19 -2.96
CA PHE A 29 -0.31 -2.06 -3.11
C PHE A 29 -0.69 -3.30 -3.91
N ILE A 30 0.07 -3.54 -4.97
CA ILE A 30 -0.19 -4.61 -5.94
C ILE A 30 1.07 -5.41 -6.24
N ASN A 31 0.84 -6.64 -6.71
CA ASN A 31 1.80 -7.41 -7.46
C ASN A 31 1.21 -7.63 -8.88
N PRO A 32 1.89 -7.23 -9.97
CA PRO A 32 1.38 -7.35 -11.34
C PRO A 32 0.97 -8.78 -11.75
N THR A 33 1.60 -9.80 -11.17
CA THR A 33 1.27 -11.21 -11.48
C THR A 33 -0.03 -11.66 -10.82
N CYS A 34 -0.49 -10.99 -9.76
CA CYS A 34 -1.67 -11.36 -9.00
C CYS A 34 -2.97 -11.04 -9.77
N PRO A 35 -3.84 -12.04 -10.04
CA PRO A 35 -5.08 -11.80 -10.78
C PRO A 35 -6.06 -10.91 -10.01
N TYR A 36 -6.08 -10.96 -8.68
CA TYR A 36 -6.93 -10.09 -7.85
C TYR A 36 -6.47 -8.63 -7.87
N CYS A 37 -5.16 -8.39 -7.99
CA CYS A 37 -4.62 -7.05 -8.17
C CYS A 37 -5.08 -6.46 -9.50
N ARG A 38 -5.00 -7.22 -10.61
CA ARG A 38 -5.47 -6.77 -11.93
C ARG A 38 -6.95 -6.38 -11.92
N ARG A 39 -7.82 -7.23 -11.36
CA ARG A 39 -9.26 -6.93 -11.22
C ARG A 39 -9.50 -5.66 -10.40
N THR A 40 -8.74 -5.46 -9.32
CA THR A 40 -8.87 -4.26 -8.48
C THR A 40 -8.41 -3.01 -9.21
N GLN A 41 -7.34 -3.11 -10.00
CA GLN A 41 -6.89 -2.01 -10.87
C GLN A 41 -7.97 -1.65 -11.88
N GLU A 42 -8.54 -2.64 -12.58
CA GLU A 42 -9.60 -2.45 -13.57
C GLU A 42 -10.83 -1.78 -12.95
N LEU A 43 -11.28 -2.24 -11.78
CA LEU A 43 -12.44 -1.67 -11.08
C LEU A 43 -12.20 -0.23 -10.62
N LEU A 44 -11.08 0.03 -9.95
CA LEU A 44 -10.79 1.37 -9.42
C LEU A 44 -10.49 2.39 -10.53
N SER A 45 -9.93 1.94 -11.66
CA SER A 45 -9.68 2.82 -12.81
C SER A 45 -10.96 3.29 -13.52
N GLN A 46 -12.10 2.64 -13.27
CA GLN A 46 -13.40 3.05 -13.80
C GLN A 46 -14.10 4.11 -12.94
N LEU A 47 -13.63 4.33 -11.71
CA LEU A 47 -14.23 5.31 -10.81
C LEU A 47 -13.71 6.73 -11.10
N PRO A 48 -14.52 7.77 -10.88
CA PRO A 48 -14.18 9.16 -11.20
C PRO A 48 -13.25 9.77 -10.14
N PHE A 49 -12.07 9.19 -9.92
CA PHE A 49 -11.04 9.78 -9.09
C PHE A 49 -10.53 11.08 -9.71
N LYS A 50 -10.32 12.12 -8.90
CA LYS A 50 -9.56 13.28 -9.36
C LYS A 50 -8.13 12.85 -9.67
N GLU A 51 -7.52 13.52 -10.63
CA GLU A 51 -6.14 13.24 -11.02
C GLU A 51 -5.21 13.25 -9.80
N GLY A 52 -4.34 12.25 -9.71
CA GLY A 52 -3.40 12.09 -8.59
C GLY A 52 -3.98 11.53 -7.29
N LEU A 53 -5.29 11.26 -7.20
CA LEU A 53 -5.91 10.69 -5.99
C LEU A 53 -5.94 9.16 -5.95
N LEU A 54 -5.59 8.47 -7.04
CA LEU A 54 -5.47 7.01 -7.09
C LEU A 54 -4.04 6.64 -7.48
N GLU A 55 -3.36 5.88 -6.63
CA GLU A 55 -1.99 5.39 -6.87
C GLU A 55 -1.94 3.86 -6.77
N PHE A 56 -1.36 3.22 -7.78
CA PHE A 56 -1.04 1.79 -7.76
C PHE A 56 0.45 1.59 -7.49
N VAL A 57 0.79 0.93 -6.39
CA VAL A 57 2.16 0.72 -5.95
C VAL A 57 2.58 -0.72 -6.22
N ASN A 58 3.44 -0.92 -7.23
CA ASN A 58 4.04 -2.22 -7.51
C ASN A 58 5.12 -2.54 -6.47
N ILE A 59 4.85 -3.52 -5.61
CA ILE A 59 5.79 -3.89 -4.53
C ILE A 59 6.97 -4.76 -5.00
N THR A 60 6.92 -5.30 -6.22
CA THR A 60 7.98 -6.18 -6.75
C THR A 60 9.14 -5.43 -7.40
N ALA A 61 9.02 -4.11 -7.58
CA ALA A 61 9.97 -3.32 -8.36
C ALA A 61 11.37 -3.21 -7.72
N ASN A 62 11.45 -3.26 -6.38
CA ASN A 62 12.67 -2.89 -5.63
C ASN A 62 13.24 -4.03 -4.76
N GLY A 63 12.89 -5.29 -5.04
CA GLY A 63 13.43 -6.47 -4.32
C GLY A 63 12.93 -6.68 -2.88
N ASN A 64 12.35 -5.66 -2.24
CA ASN A 64 11.88 -5.72 -0.84
C ASN A 64 10.45 -6.29 -0.67
N THR A 65 9.96 -7.06 -1.64
CA THR A 65 8.58 -7.58 -1.68
C THR A 65 8.15 -8.25 -0.37
N THR A 66 8.99 -9.15 0.16
CA THR A 66 8.72 -9.92 1.37
C THR A 66 8.52 -9.02 2.58
N GLU A 67 9.46 -8.10 2.82
CA GLU A 67 9.42 -7.16 3.94
C GLU A 67 8.24 -6.19 3.83
N ILE A 68 7.90 -5.76 2.61
CA ILE A 68 6.71 -4.92 2.38
C ILE A 68 5.44 -5.69 2.76
N GLN A 69 5.30 -6.94 2.31
CA GLN A 69 4.14 -7.76 2.67
C GLN A 69 4.08 -8.06 4.17
N ASP A 70 5.22 -8.30 4.82
CA ASP A 70 5.30 -8.50 6.27
C ASP A 70 4.85 -7.26 7.04
N TYR A 71 5.27 -6.07 6.60
CA TYR A 71 4.80 -4.84 7.21
C TYR A 71 3.31 -4.57 6.95
N LEU A 72 2.81 -4.84 5.74
CA LEU A 72 1.39 -4.75 5.44
C LEU A 72 0.55 -5.71 6.31
N GLN A 73 1.06 -6.91 6.59
CA GLN A 73 0.45 -7.86 7.54
C GLN A 73 0.40 -7.31 8.96
N GLN A 74 1.48 -6.67 9.42
CA GLN A 74 1.51 -6.02 10.73
C GLN A 74 0.51 -4.86 10.81
N LEU A 75 0.42 -4.05 9.75
CA LEU A 75 -0.41 -2.84 9.71
C LEU A 75 -1.91 -3.14 9.54
N THR A 76 -2.25 -4.13 8.70
CA THR A 76 -3.64 -4.38 8.27
C THR A 76 -4.22 -5.71 8.76
N GLY A 77 -3.40 -6.56 9.37
CA GLY A 77 -3.79 -7.92 9.74
C GLY A 77 -3.80 -8.92 8.57
N ALA A 78 -3.38 -8.53 7.36
CA ALA A 78 -3.28 -9.43 6.21
C ALA A 78 -2.05 -9.18 5.30
N ARG A 79 -1.35 -10.26 4.95
CA ARG A 79 -0.14 -10.26 4.10
C ARG A 79 -0.44 -10.23 2.60
N THR A 80 -1.62 -10.67 2.21
CA THR A 80 -2.00 -10.90 0.81
C THR A 80 -2.25 -9.59 0.06
N LEU A 81 -2.17 -9.60 -1.26
CA LEU A 81 -2.49 -8.45 -2.11
C LEU A 81 -3.78 -8.71 -2.91
N PRO A 82 -4.52 -7.66 -3.31
CA PRO A 82 -4.22 -6.24 -3.11
C PRO A 82 -4.40 -5.76 -1.66
N ARG A 83 -3.67 -4.72 -1.27
CA ARG A 83 -3.94 -3.94 -0.05
C ARG A 83 -4.29 -2.52 -0.44
N VAL A 84 -5.48 -2.08 -0.06
CA VAL A 84 -6.04 -0.76 -0.40
C VAL A 84 -6.08 0.07 0.88
N PHE A 85 -5.57 1.30 0.80
CA PHE A 85 -5.66 2.33 1.83
C PHE A 85 -6.46 3.49 1.27
N ILE A 86 -7.32 4.10 2.09
CA ILE A 86 -8.17 5.23 1.68
C ILE A 86 -7.95 6.36 2.67
N GLY A 87 -7.21 7.39 2.25
CA GLY A 87 -6.81 8.45 3.17
C GLY A 87 -5.87 7.90 4.25
N LYS A 88 -6.26 8.05 5.53
CA LYS A 88 -5.44 7.62 6.68
C LYS A 88 -5.81 6.25 7.23
N GLU A 89 -6.73 5.54 6.58
CA GLU A 89 -7.28 4.25 7.01
C GLU A 89 -6.77 3.11 6.12
#